data_AF-A0A1G0LID7-F1
#
_entry.id   AF-A0A1G0LID7-F1
#
_cell.length_a   1.000
_cell.length_b   1.000
_cell.length_c   1.000
_cell.angle_alpha   90.00
_cell.angle_beta   90.00
_cell.angle_gamma   90.00
#
_symmetry.space_group_name_H-M   'P 1'
#
loop_
_entity.id
_entity.type
_entity.pdbx_description
1 polymer ?
#
loop_
_entity_poly.entity_id
_entity_poly.type
_entity_poly.pdbx_seq_one_letter_code
_entity_poly.pdbx_strand_id
1 'polypeptide(L)'
;MVFEQAAKKALEMAETVRQCIDGAEQLSGAAFDICSGKFRVTGSLNGIWPERLIRYRCAKLSPKDQVRLWIEHLILNLLETASYPKSSRLIMTDAIIDLEPYADSATCLQDLLETYWEGLKAPLHFFPRSTFAYLKSQKISDAERVWNGEQQPESKDPSFSLCFGGTDPFDEEFTVVAEKTFGEYFRHYSKNKF
;
A
#
# COMPACT_ATOMS: atom_id res chain seq x y z
N MET A 1 27.49 -14.08 -12.22
CA MET A 1 26.92 -12.75 -12.53
C MET A 1 25.49 -12.51 -12.03
N VAL A 2 24.43 -13.16 -12.55
CA VAL A 2 23.04 -12.86 -12.12
C VAL A 2 22.80 -13.22 -10.63
N PHE A 3 23.32 -14.37 -10.19
CA PHE A 3 23.22 -14.81 -8.79
C PHE A 3 23.94 -13.85 -7.82
N GLU A 4 25.16 -13.44 -8.13
CA GLU A 4 25.95 -12.54 -7.27
C GLU A 4 25.28 -11.17 -7.11
N GLN A 5 24.70 -10.64 -8.19
CA GLN A 5 23.95 -9.38 -8.14
C GLN A 5 22.68 -9.50 -7.28
N ALA A 6 21.95 -10.61 -7.40
CA ALA A 6 20.77 -10.87 -6.57
C ALA A 6 21.16 -11.06 -5.08
N ALA A 7 22.23 -11.81 -4.81
CA ALA A 7 22.74 -12.03 -3.46
C ALA A 7 23.21 -10.73 -2.80
N LYS A 8 23.93 -9.87 -3.54
CA LYS A 8 24.36 -8.55 -3.05
C LYS A 8 23.17 -7.70 -2.59
N LYS A 9 22.13 -7.57 -3.43
CA LYS A 9 20.91 -6.81 -3.07
C LYS A 9 20.18 -7.39 -1.87
N ALA A 10 20.12 -8.73 -1.77
CA ALA A 10 19.49 -9.39 -0.63
C ALA A 10 20.26 -9.13 0.67
N LEU A 11 21.60 -9.12 0.63
CA LEU A 11 22.44 -8.82 1.78
C LEU A 11 22.34 -7.35 2.23
N GLU A 12 22.34 -6.41 1.29
CA GLU A 12 22.12 -4.97 1.56
C GLU A 12 20.76 -4.73 2.22
N MET A 13 19.70 -5.36 1.69
CA MET A 13 18.36 -5.28 2.27
C MET A 13 18.32 -5.93 3.67
N ALA A 14 18.95 -7.09 3.85
CA ALA A 14 19.00 -7.78 5.14
C ALA A 14 19.73 -6.94 6.21
N GLU A 15 20.79 -6.22 5.83
CA GLU A 15 21.48 -5.29 6.71
C GLU A 15 20.59 -4.11 7.11
N THR A 16 19.85 -3.55 6.15
CA THR A 16 18.87 -2.50 6.45
C THR A 16 17.79 -2.98 7.43
N VAL A 17 17.27 -4.20 7.24
CA VAL A 17 16.31 -4.80 8.17
C VAL A 17 16.92 -4.98 9.55
N ARG A 18 18.17 -5.47 9.65
CA ARG A 18 18.90 -5.60 10.93
C ARG A 18 19.05 -4.27 11.65
N GLN A 19 19.41 -3.22 10.93
CA GLN A 19 19.54 -1.87 11.51
C GLN A 19 18.19 -1.31 11.97
N CYS A 20 17.09 -1.63 11.27
CA CYS A 20 15.76 -1.17 11.67
C CYS A 20 15.20 -1.87 12.91
N ILE A 21 15.64 -3.10 13.19
CA ILE A 21 15.21 -3.84 14.39
C ILE A 21 16.11 -3.59 15.60
N ASP A 22 17.34 -3.11 15.38
CA ASP A 22 18.33 -2.75 16.41
C ASP A 22 18.49 -3.77 17.55
N GLY A 23 18.40 -5.07 17.22
CA GLY A 23 18.48 -6.15 18.22
C GLY A 23 17.30 -6.21 19.20
N ALA A 24 16.24 -5.42 19.00
CA ALA A 24 15.01 -5.50 19.76
C ALA A 24 14.36 -6.88 19.61
N GLU A 25 13.53 -7.26 20.57
CA GLU A 25 12.69 -8.46 20.43
C GLU A 25 11.40 -8.10 19.71
N GLN A 26 10.98 -8.97 18.79
CA GLN A 26 9.70 -8.81 18.10
C GLN A 26 8.56 -8.97 19.13
N LEU A 27 7.61 -8.04 19.11
CA LEU A 27 6.41 -8.14 19.93
C LEU A 27 5.52 -9.30 19.48
N SER A 28 4.69 -9.80 20.40
CA SER A 28 3.68 -10.79 20.08
C SER A 28 2.70 -10.25 19.03
N GLY A 29 2.30 -11.13 18.11
CA GLY A 29 1.29 -10.78 17.12
C GLY A 29 -0.02 -10.33 17.76
N ALA A 30 -0.64 -9.33 17.15
CA ALA A 30 -1.89 -8.74 17.62
C ALA A 30 -3.07 -9.35 16.87
N ALA A 31 -3.88 -10.18 17.53
CA ALA A 31 -5.20 -10.50 17.00
C ALA A 31 -6.10 -9.26 17.07
N PHE A 32 -6.94 -9.06 16.07
CA PHE A 32 -7.83 -7.91 15.99
C PHE A 32 -9.23 -8.30 15.52
N ASP A 33 -10.20 -7.54 15.99
CA ASP A 33 -11.61 -7.62 15.64
C ASP A 33 -12.15 -6.20 15.65
N ILE A 34 -12.23 -5.60 14.47
CA ILE A 34 -12.54 -4.18 14.28
C ILE A 34 -13.90 -4.06 13.60
N CYS A 35 -14.80 -3.32 14.22
CA CYS A 35 -16.03 -2.86 13.59
C CYS A 35 -15.78 -1.50 12.93
N SER A 36 -16.06 -1.41 11.62
CA SER A 36 -15.97 -0.17 10.84
C SER A 36 -17.28 0.01 10.07
N GLY A 37 -18.15 0.88 10.56
CA GLY A 37 -19.52 1.01 10.07
C GLY A 37 -20.27 -0.33 10.11
N LYS A 38 -20.69 -0.83 8.94
CA LYS A 38 -21.40 -2.11 8.77
C LYS A 38 -20.46 -3.33 8.60
N PHE A 39 -19.16 -3.10 8.57
CA PHE A 39 -18.16 -4.13 8.31
C PHE A 39 -17.53 -4.60 9.61
N ARG A 40 -17.19 -5.88 9.67
CA ARG A 40 -16.36 -6.47 10.72
C ARG A 40 -15.12 -7.06 10.08
N VAL A 41 -13.94 -6.60 10.51
CA VAL A 41 -12.65 -7.03 9.98
C VAL A 41 -11.91 -7.75 11.10
N THR A 42 -11.63 -9.03 10.89
CA THR A 42 -10.94 -9.88 11.87
C THR A 42 -9.64 -10.43 11.29
N GLY A 43 -8.62 -10.58 12.13
CA GLY A 43 -7.35 -11.17 11.68
C GLY A 43 -6.25 -11.05 12.72
N SER A 44 -5.01 -11.09 12.25
CA SER A 44 -3.83 -10.91 13.09
C SER A 44 -2.74 -10.11 12.39
N LEU A 45 -2.10 -9.19 13.10
CA LEU A 45 -0.89 -8.51 12.67
C LEU A 45 0.34 -9.15 13.31
N ASN A 46 1.33 -9.50 12.48
CA ASN A 46 2.64 -10.00 12.92
C ASN A 46 3.74 -9.01 12.51
N GLY A 47 5.00 -9.30 12.85
CA GLY A 47 6.15 -8.46 12.48
C GLY A 47 6.09 -7.07 13.11
N ILE A 48 5.53 -6.99 14.32
CA ILE A 48 5.45 -5.77 15.12
C ILE A 48 6.71 -5.72 15.98
N TRP A 49 7.43 -4.61 15.91
CA TRP A 49 8.61 -4.34 16.73
C TRP A 49 8.29 -3.17 17.67
N PRO A 50 9.06 -2.94 18.74
CA PRO A 50 8.75 -1.89 19.71
C PRO A 50 8.53 -0.50 19.08
N GLU A 51 9.25 -0.16 18.02
CA GLU A 51 9.12 1.15 17.37
C GLU A 51 8.11 1.19 16.23
N ARG A 52 7.91 0.09 15.50
CA ARG A 52 7.12 0.08 14.27
C ARG A 52 6.71 -1.30 13.81
N LEU A 53 5.64 -1.36 13.00
CA LEU A 53 5.36 -2.52 12.16
C LEU A 53 6.35 -2.58 11.00
N ILE A 54 7.06 -3.70 10.82
CA ILE A 54 8.04 -3.85 9.73
C ILE A 54 7.54 -4.88 8.72
N ARG A 55 7.59 -4.50 7.45
CA ARG A 55 7.44 -5.38 6.29
C ARG A 55 8.67 -5.27 5.40
N TYR A 56 9.06 -6.38 4.81
CA TYR A 56 10.14 -6.39 3.82
C TYR A 56 9.92 -7.46 2.78
N ARG A 57 10.39 -7.22 1.56
CA ARG A 57 10.38 -8.19 0.47
C ARG A 57 11.51 -7.91 -0.51
N CYS A 58 12.25 -8.94 -0.90
CA CYS A 58 13.33 -8.84 -1.88
C CYS A 58 12.79 -8.69 -3.32
N ALA A 59 12.05 -7.61 -3.58
CA ALA A 59 11.48 -7.26 -4.87
C ALA A 59 11.46 -5.74 -5.04
N LYS A 60 11.19 -5.25 -6.25
CA LYS A 60 10.91 -3.82 -6.45
C LYS A 60 9.56 -3.45 -5.83
N LEU A 61 9.44 -2.24 -5.31
CA LEU A 61 8.22 -1.69 -4.76
C LEU A 61 7.10 -1.72 -5.81
N SER A 62 5.99 -2.38 -5.49
CA SER A 62 4.77 -2.37 -6.30
C SER A 62 3.65 -1.60 -5.59
N PRO A 63 2.61 -1.13 -6.32
CA PRO A 63 1.39 -0.61 -5.68
C PRO A 63 0.76 -1.62 -4.73
N LYS A 64 0.78 -2.92 -5.05
CA LYS A 64 0.23 -3.98 -4.19
C LYS A 64 0.91 -4.05 -2.82
N ASP A 65 2.24 -3.86 -2.77
CA ASP A 65 2.97 -3.84 -1.49
C ASP A 65 2.56 -2.64 -0.64
N GLN A 66 2.34 -1.47 -1.27
CA GLN A 66 1.90 -0.25 -0.59
C GLN A 66 0.45 -0.34 -0.10
N VAL A 67 -0.47 -0.88 -0.93
CA VAL A 67 -1.86 -1.16 -0.56
C VAL A 67 -1.91 -2.03 0.70
N ARG A 68 -1.12 -3.11 0.71
CA ARG A 68 -1.04 -4.02 1.85
C ARG A 68 -0.52 -3.32 3.10
N LEU A 69 0.59 -2.59 2.98
CA LEU A 69 1.16 -1.84 4.10
C LEU A 69 0.15 -0.83 4.66
N TRP A 70 -0.58 -0.12 3.79
CA TRP A 70 -1.56 0.88 4.19
C TRP A 70 -2.70 0.28 5.00
N ILE A 71 -3.30 -0.81 4.54
CA ILE A 71 -4.37 -1.51 5.27
C ILE A 71 -3.86 -2.00 6.64
N GLU A 72 -2.67 -2.62 6.68
CA GLU A 72 -2.09 -3.09 7.94
C GLU A 72 -1.75 -1.94 8.90
N HIS A 73 -1.31 -0.79 8.38
CA HIS A 73 -1.03 0.41 9.16
C HIS A 73 -2.31 1.03 9.76
N LEU A 74 -3.39 1.10 8.98
CA LEU A 74 -4.70 1.56 9.47
C LEU A 74 -5.20 0.67 10.60
N ILE A 75 -5.13 -0.66 10.42
CA ILE A 75 -5.50 -1.63 11.46
C ILE A 75 -4.63 -1.45 12.71
N LEU A 76 -3.32 -1.32 12.57
CA LEU A 76 -2.38 -1.08 13.68
C LEU A 76 -2.77 0.18 14.49
N ASN A 77 -3.13 1.25 13.79
CA ASN A 77 -3.50 2.50 14.43
C ASN A 77 -4.86 2.41 15.16
N LEU A 78 -5.73 1.50 14.76
CA LEU A 78 -7.01 1.23 15.42
C LEU A 78 -6.93 0.26 16.61
N LEU A 79 -5.79 -0.39 16.85
CA LEU A 79 -5.62 -1.21 18.04
C LEU A 79 -5.50 -0.33 19.29
N GLU A 80 -6.34 -0.57 20.30
CA GLU A 80 -6.36 0.18 21.56
C GLU A 80 -5.28 -0.26 22.57
N THR A 81 -4.19 -0.85 22.11
CA THR A 81 -3.11 -1.33 22.98
C THR A 81 -1.96 -0.33 23.03
N ALA A 82 -1.75 0.30 24.19
CA ALA A 82 -0.67 1.27 24.40
C ALA A 82 0.75 0.70 24.17
N SER A 83 0.90 -0.63 24.14
CA SER A 83 2.19 -1.30 23.93
C SER A 83 2.55 -1.49 22.45
N TYR A 84 1.63 -1.28 21.52
CA TYR A 84 1.92 -1.42 20.09
C TYR A 84 2.32 -0.08 19.47
N PRO A 85 3.32 -0.06 18.58
CA PRO A 85 3.70 1.15 17.88
C PRO A 85 2.58 1.61 16.96
N LYS A 86 2.65 2.87 16.53
CA LYS A 86 1.70 3.46 15.59
C LYS A 86 2.30 3.78 14.23
N SER A 87 3.62 3.58 14.08
CA SER A 87 4.34 3.75 12.81
C SER A 87 4.53 2.42 12.08
N SER A 88 4.74 2.48 10.77
CA SER A 88 4.99 1.30 9.91
C SER A 88 6.06 1.58 8.87
N ARG A 89 6.87 0.57 8.54
CA ARG A 89 7.94 0.65 7.54
C ARG A 89 7.88 -0.52 6.57
N LEU A 90 8.01 -0.24 5.28
CA LEU A 90 8.18 -1.22 4.22
C LEU A 90 9.54 -1.06 3.55
N ILE A 91 10.32 -2.15 3.54
CA ILE A 91 11.67 -2.22 2.96
C ILE A 91 11.63 -3.11 1.71
N MET A 92 11.90 -2.51 0.54
CA MET A 92 11.95 -3.20 -0.75
C MET A 92 13.39 -3.22 -1.27
N THR A 93 13.65 -3.64 -2.50
CA THR A 93 15.01 -3.60 -3.08
C THR A 93 15.39 -2.25 -3.71
N ASP A 94 14.42 -1.36 -3.92
CA ASP A 94 14.60 -0.06 -4.58
C ASP A 94 13.95 1.11 -3.81
N ALA A 95 13.41 0.84 -2.61
CA ALA A 95 12.65 1.82 -1.84
C ALA A 95 12.54 1.43 -0.35
N ILE A 96 12.44 2.46 0.49
CA ILE A 96 11.89 2.37 1.85
C ILE A 96 10.69 3.33 1.92
N ILE A 97 9.55 2.83 2.42
CA ILE A 97 8.35 3.61 2.70
C ILE A 97 8.12 3.63 4.20
N ASP A 98 7.93 4.83 4.74
CA ASP A 98 7.60 5.06 6.14
C ASP A 98 6.19 5.66 6.24
N LEU A 99 5.44 5.18 7.23
CA LEU A 99 4.12 5.68 7.60
C LEU A 99 4.13 6.02 9.09
N GLU A 100 3.89 7.28 9.39
CA GLU A 100 3.76 7.79 10.77
C GLU A 100 2.30 7.72 11.23
N PRO A 101 2.03 7.84 12.55
CA PRO A 101 0.68 7.68 13.10
C PRO A 101 -0.31 8.62 12.44
N TYR A 102 -1.49 8.08 12.14
CA TYR A 102 -2.51 8.78 11.37
C TYR A 102 -3.82 8.92 12.16
N ALA A 103 -4.28 10.17 12.32
CA ALA A 103 -5.43 10.49 13.17
C ALA A 103 -6.75 9.90 12.66
N ASP A 104 -7.00 9.93 11.35
CA ASP A 104 -8.28 9.53 10.76
C ASP A 104 -8.28 8.07 10.25
N SER A 105 -7.51 7.20 10.92
CA SER A 105 -7.35 5.78 10.50
C SER A 105 -8.69 5.02 10.38
N ALA A 106 -9.68 5.37 11.21
CA ALA A 106 -11.00 4.76 11.17
C ALA A 106 -11.76 5.09 9.88
N THR A 107 -11.75 6.37 9.49
CA THR A 107 -12.41 6.86 8.28
C THR A 107 -11.75 6.28 7.04
N CYS A 108 -10.41 6.31 6.96
CA CYS A 108 -9.69 5.73 5.82
C CYS A 108 -9.95 4.22 5.67
N LEU A 109 -10.02 3.47 6.77
CA LEU A 109 -10.36 2.06 6.70
C LEU A 109 -11.80 1.85 6.22
N GLN A 110 -12.74 2.67 6.70
CA GLN A 110 -14.13 2.63 6.26
C GLN A 110 -14.25 2.90 4.76
N ASP A 111 -13.58 3.94 4.26
CA ASP A 111 -13.59 4.31 2.84
C ASP A 111 -13.05 3.19 1.95
N LEU A 112 -11.97 2.52 2.36
CA LEU A 112 -11.44 1.35 1.67
C LEU A 112 -12.45 0.19 1.65
N LEU A 113 -13.13 -0.07 2.77
CA LEU A 113 -14.11 -1.15 2.88
C LEU A 113 -15.38 -0.88 2.07
N GLU A 114 -15.86 0.36 2.07
CA GLU A 114 -16.97 0.79 1.23
C GLU A 114 -16.64 0.67 -0.25
N THR A 115 -15.45 1.14 -0.65
CA THR A 115 -14.98 1.04 -2.02
C THR A 115 -14.84 -0.42 -2.44
N TYR A 116 -14.23 -1.26 -1.60
CA TYR A 116 -14.18 -2.72 -1.82
C TYR A 116 -15.58 -3.30 -2.04
N TRP A 117 -16.56 -2.90 -1.22
CA TRP A 117 -17.94 -3.39 -1.33
C TRP A 117 -18.65 -2.94 -2.61
N GLU A 118 -18.36 -1.74 -3.10
CA GLU A 118 -18.80 -1.27 -4.42
C GLU A 118 -18.17 -2.08 -5.55
N GLY A 119 -16.87 -2.38 -5.43
CA GLY A 119 -16.13 -3.19 -6.39
C GLY A 119 -16.56 -4.65 -6.49
N LEU A 120 -17.31 -5.16 -5.52
CA LEU A 120 -17.97 -6.46 -5.62
C LEU A 120 -19.23 -6.44 -6.50
N LYS A 121 -19.78 -5.25 -6.78
CA LYS A 121 -21.03 -5.09 -7.57
C LYS A 121 -20.75 -4.70 -9.01
N ALA A 122 -19.71 -3.91 -9.26
CA ALA A 122 -19.29 -3.47 -10.57
C ALA A 122 -17.76 -3.27 -10.61
N PRO A 123 -17.11 -3.38 -11.78
CA PRO A 123 -15.70 -3.05 -11.92
C PRO A 123 -15.45 -1.58 -11.53
N LEU A 124 -14.58 -1.34 -10.55
CA LEU A 124 -14.19 0.01 -10.15
C LEU A 124 -13.16 0.59 -11.12
N HIS A 125 -13.24 1.91 -11.34
CA HIS A 125 -12.18 2.69 -11.97
C HIS A 125 -10.97 2.88 -11.05
N PHE A 126 -10.39 1.76 -10.58
CA PHE A 126 -9.19 1.74 -9.76
C PHE A 126 -8.10 0.89 -10.42
N PHE A 127 -7.09 1.58 -10.92
CA PHE A 127 -5.94 0.97 -11.62
C PHE A 127 -4.68 1.30 -10.83
N PRO A 128 -4.11 0.37 -10.03
CA PRO A 128 -3.18 0.74 -8.97
C PRO A 128 -1.99 1.58 -9.42
N ARG A 129 -1.39 1.29 -10.59
CA ARG A 129 -0.22 2.04 -11.07
C ARG A 129 -0.63 3.41 -11.60
N SER A 130 -1.67 3.49 -12.41
CA SER A 130 -2.19 4.75 -12.97
C SER A 130 -2.75 5.65 -11.88
N THR A 131 -3.52 5.09 -10.93
CA THR A 131 -4.02 5.79 -9.73
C THR A 131 -2.88 6.38 -8.93
N PHE A 132 -1.82 5.61 -8.68
CA PHE A 132 -0.68 6.10 -7.90
C PHE A 132 0.13 7.16 -8.68
N ALA A 133 0.18 7.08 -10.01
CA ALA A 133 0.79 8.12 -10.83
C ALA A 133 -0.03 9.42 -10.76
N TYR A 134 -1.35 9.32 -10.89
CA TYR A 134 -2.27 10.45 -10.72
C TYR A 134 -2.15 11.07 -9.33
N LEU A 135 -2.27 10.30 -8.24
CA LEU A 135 -2.26 10.85 -6.89
C LEU A 135 -0.94 11.54 -6.52
N LYS A 136 0.18 11.09 -7.09
CA LYS A 136 1.50 11.71 -6.90
C LYS A 136 1.65 13.06 -7.59
N SER A 137 1.09 13.21 -8.79
CA SER A 137 1.30 14.41 -9.61
C SER A 137 0.08 15.31 -9.73
N GLN A 138 -1.08 14.80 -9.32
CA GLN A 138 -2.41 15.38 -9.47
C GLN A 138 -2.74 15.69 -10.95
N LYS A 139 -2.26 14.85 -11.88
CA LYS A 139 -2.46 15.00 -13.33
C LYS A 139 -2.94 13.70 -13.96
N ILE A 140 -4.11 13.74 -14.62
CA ILE A 140 -4.66 12.61 -15.37
C ILE A 140 -3.68 12.14 -16.46
N SER A 141 -2.97 13.06 -17.10
CA SER A 141 -1.99 12.71 -18.15
C SER A 141 -0.84 11.80 -17.68
N ASP A 142 -0.53 11.77 -16.38
CA ASP A 142 0.45 10.84 -15.83
C ASP A 142 -0.15 9.44 -15.58
N ALA A 143 -1.44 9.36 -15.22
CA ALA A 143 -2.18 8.10 -15.18
C ALA A 143 -2.34 7.49 -16.57
N GLU A 144 -2.70 8.30 -17.57
CA GLU A 144 -2.80 7.88 -18.97
C GLU A 144 -1.47 7.35 -19.51
N ARG A 145 -0.35 7.99 -19.16
CA ARG A 145 0.98 7.53 -19.58
C ARG A 145 1.32 6.16 -19.00
N VAL A 146 0.88 5.86 -17.78
CA VAL A 146 1.06 4.53 -17.18
C VAL A 146 0.12 3.50 -17.80
N TRP A 147 -1.11 3.91 -18.12
CA TRP A 147 -2.14 3.07 -18.73
C TRP A 147 -1.77 2.61 -20.14
N ASN A 148 -1.32 3.56 -20.97
CA ASN A 148 -0.97 3.38 -22.38
C ASN A 148 0.54 3.23 -22.62
N GLY A 149 1.34 3.13 -21.55
CA GLY A 149 2.79 3.13 -21.64
C GLY A 149 3.37 2.01 -22.51
N GLU A 150 4.52 2.25 -23.12
CA GLU A 150 5.15 1.29 -24.04
C GLU A 150 5.61 0.00 -23.34
N GLN A 151 6.11 0.14 -22.10
CA GLN A 151 6.67 -0.95 -21.32
C GLN A 151 5.69 -1.38 -20.24
N GLN A 152 5.09 -2.56 -20.41
CA GLN A 152 4.10 -3.13 -19.50
C GLN A 152 2.95 -2.13 -19.24
N PRO A 153 2.18 -1.73 -20.27
CA PRO A 153 0.99 -0.90 -20.08
C PRO A 153 0.03 -1.55 -19.09
N GLU A 154 -0.51 -0.76 -18.16
CA GLU A 154 -1.49 -1.28 -17.19
C GLU A 154 -2.80 -1.71 -17.88
N SER A 155 -3.18 -1.05 -18.98
CA SER A 155 -4.34 -1.42 -19.80
C SER A 155 -4.30 -2.84 -20.37
N LYS A 156 -3.12 -3.47 -20.47
CA LYS A 156 -2.97 -4.84 -20.97
C LYS A 156 -3.10 -5.92 -19.90
N ASP A 157 -3.38 -5.55 -18.64
CA ASP A 157 -3.88 -6.53 -17.68
C ASP A 157 -5.19 -7.16 -18.23
N PRO A 158 -5.32 -8.49 -18.25
CA PRO A 158 -6.51 -9.14 -18.81
C PRO A 158 -7.82 -8.68 -18.17
N SER A 159 -7.81 -8.40 -16.86
CA SER A 159 -9.00 -7.99 -16.11
C SER A 159 -9.40 -6.56 -16.50
N PHE A 160 -8.42 -5.66 -16.63
CA PHE A 160 -8.67 -4.28 -17.03
C PHE A 160 -9.07 -4.17 -18.49
N SER A 161 -8.42 -4.91 -19.39
CA SER A 161 -8.78 -4.97 -20.81
C SER A 161 -10.22 -5.45 -21.01
N LEU A 162 -10.65 -6.47 -20.25
CA LEU A 162 -12.01 -7.00 -20.32
C LEU A 162 -13.07 -5.97 -19.91
N CYS A 163 -12.82 -5.23 -18.82
CA CYS A 163 -13.81 -4.31 -18.25
C CYS A 163 -13.78 -2.90 -18.87
N PHE A 164 -12.60 -2.43 -19.30
CA PHE A 164 -12.37 -1.02 -19.63
C PHE A 164 -11.61 -0.82 -20.96
N GLY A 165 -11.31 -1.88 -21.71
CA GLY A 165 -10.49 -1.79 -22.93
C GLY A 165 -11.10 -0.98 -24.08
N GLY A 166 -12.40 -0.68 -24.03
CA GLY A 166 -13.13 0.06 -25.06
C GLY A 166 -13.64 1.44 -24.61
N THR A 167 -13.30 1.89 -23.40
CA THR A 167 -13.77 3.15 -22.82
C THR A 167 -12.59 4.02 -22.41
N ASP A 168 -12.85 5.30 -22.14
CA ASP A 168 -11.89 6.13 -21.40
C ASP A 168 -12.08 5.87 -19.90
N PRO A 169 -11.09 5.26 -19.21
CA PRO A 169 -11.23 4.87 -17.81
C PRO A 169 -10.85 6.00 -16.83
N PHE A 170 -10.47 7.18 -17.31
CA PHE A 170 -10.01 8.31 -16.49
C PHE A 170 -11.06 9.43 -16.40
N ASP A 171 -12.27 9.06 -16.00
CA ASP A 171 -13.40 9.95 -15.81
C ASP A 171 -13.51 10.48 -14.36
N GLU A 172 -14.66 11.08 -14.02
CA GLU A 172 -14.91 11.57 -12.66
C GLU A 172 -14.88 10.44 -11.63
N GLU A 173 -15.38 9.25 -11.96
CA GLU A 173 -15.40 8.11 -11.06
C GLU A 173 -13.98 7.66 -10.69
N PHE A 174 -13.05 7.64 -11.66
CA PHE A 174 -11.64 7.37 -11.39
C PHE A 174 -11.06 8.31 -10.34
N THR A 175 -11.29 9.62 -10.46
CA THR A 175 -10.73 10.60 -9.51
C THR A 175 -11.32 10.43 -8.10
N VAL A 176 -12.63 10.19 -8.01
CA VAL A 176 -13.33 9.96 -6.75
C VAL A 176 -12.80 8.69 -6.07
N VAL A 177 -12.69 7.58 -6.81
CA VAL A 177 -12.19 6.31 -6.27
C VAL A 177 -10.72 6.43 -5.85
N ALA A 178 -9.88 7.10 -6.65
CA ALA A 178 -8.48 7.35 -6.32
C ALA A 178 -8.31 8.12 -5.02
N GLU A 179 -8.98 9.27 -4.88
CA GLU A 179 -8.88 10.12 -3.69
C GLU A 179 -9.49 9.44 -2.46
N LYS A 180 -10.65 8.78 -2.60
CA LYS A 180 -11.31 8.06 -1.50
C LYS A 180 -10.44 6.92 -0.93
N THR A 181 -9.71 6.21 -1.78
CA THR A 181 -8.92 5.05 -1.35
C THR A 181 -7.50 5.39 -0.89
N PHE A 182 -6.77 6.19 -1.68
CA PHE A 182 -5.34 6.44 -1.47
C PHE A 182 -4.97 7.93 -1.46
N GLY A 183 -5.94 8.85 -1.56
CA GLY A 183 -5.68 10.28 -1.49
C GLY A 183 -4.92 10.64 -0.22
N GLU A 184 -5.38 10.13 0.93
CA GLU A 184 -4.74 10.37 2.21
C GLU A 184 -3.35 9.76 2.32
N TYR A 185 -3.20 8.51 1.84
CA TYR A 185 -1.91 7.84 1.77
C TYR A 185 -0.88 8.69 1.02
N PHE A 186 -1.27 9.32 -0.10
CA PHE A 186 -0.37 10.14 -0.91
C PHE A 186 -0.11 11.55 -0.37
N ARG A 187 -0.94 12.08 0.53
CA ARG A 187 -0.67 13.35 1.24
C ARG A 187 0.51 13.22 2.19
N HIS A 188 0.70 12.02 2.76
CA HIS A 188 1.79 11.72 3.70
C HIS A 188 2.87 10.82 3.11
N TYR A 189 2.77 10.51 1.81
CA TYR A 189 3.69 9.60 1.14
C TYR A 189 5.10 10.18 1.06
N SER A 190 6.04 9.51 1.72
CA SER A 190 7.47 9.73 1.54
C SER A 190 8.13 8.44 1.04
N LYS A 191 8.94 8.58 -0.02
CA LYS A 191 9.74 7.48 -0.58
C LYS A 191 11.21 7.82 -0.44
N ASN A 192 11.89 7.04 0.39
CA ASN A 192 13.33 7.11 0.53
C ASN A 192 14.01 6.03 -0.33
N LYS A 193 15.20 6.35 -0.86
CA LYS A 193 16.08 5.37 -1.49
C LYS A 193 17.09 4.86 -0.47
N PHE A 194 17.62 3.68 -0.76
CA PHE A 194 18.87 3.18 -0.17
C PHE A 194 20.03 4.11 -0.50
#